data_AF-A0A937Z9H4-F1
#
_entry.id   AF-A0A937Z9H4-F1
#
_cell.length_a   1.000
_cell.length_b   1.000
_cell.length_c   1.000
_cell.angle_alpha   90.00
_cell.angle_beta   90.00
_cell.angle_gamma   90.00
#
_symmetry.space_group_name_H-M   'P 1'
#
loop_
_entity.id
_entity.type
_entity.pdbx_description
1 polymer ?
#
loop_
_entity_poly.entity_id
_entity_poly.type
_entity_poly.pdbx_seq_one_letter_code
_entity_poly.pdbx_strand_id
1 'polypeptide(L)'
;MSDDLLFQEVDEEVRQEQYKKLWQRYGNYLMALCVVVVGAVAGFKGWEYWQVKQAEAAADVFLDAEKIAETDKAEDALARFAAVSHDGYGQLARLREASVLLGQEKTDEAVKIYDAIAADVAVD
;
A
#
# COMPACT_ATOMS: atom_id res chain seq x y z
N MET A 1 46.79 21.25 -45.14
CA MET A 1 45.76 20.23 -44.85
C MET A 1 46.13 19.33 -43.66
N SER A 2 47.32 19.45 -43.05
CA SER A 2 47.69 18.68 -41.85
C SER A 2 47.49 19.46 -40.55
N ASP A 3 47.52 20.80 -40.60
CA ASP A 3 47.33 21.64 -39.41
C ASP A 3 45.88 21.58 -38.87
N ASP A 4 44.86 21.57 -39.74
CA ASP A 4 43.45 21.43 -39.33
C ASP A 4 43.16 20.12 -38.58
N LEU A 5 43.85 19.03 -38.92
CA LEU A 5 43.66 17.72 -38.27
C LEU A 5 44.26 17.69 -36.85
N LEU A 6 45.40 18.34 -36.64
CA LEU A 6 46.04 18.41 -35.32
C LEU A 6 45.19 19.22 -34.33
N PHE A 7 44.66 20.38 -34.75
CA PHE A 7 43.82 21.21 -33.88
C PHE A 7 42.49 20.54 -33.54
N GLN A 8 41.92 19.75 -34.44
CA GLN A 8 40.68 19.02 -34.17
C GLN A 8 40.90 17.84 -33.21
N GLU A 9 42.04 17.15 -33.31
CA GLU A 9 42.36 16.01 -32.44
C GLU A 9 42.67 16.45 -31.00
N VAL A 10 43.32 17.61 -30.81
CA VAL A 10 43.60 18.19 -29.48
C VAL A 10 42.33 18.70 -28.80
N ASP A 11 41.38 19.28 -29.53
CA ASP A 11 40.12 19.80 -28.97
C ASP A 11 39.11 18.68 -28.62
N GLU A 12 39.30 17.48 -29.17
CA GLU A 12 38.54 16.27 -28.85
C GLU A 12 38.99 15.67 -27.49
N GLU A 13 40.29 15.59 -27.24
CA GLU A 13 40.84 15.07 -25.97
C GLU A 13 40.48 15.96 -24.76
N VAL A 14 40.56 17.28 -24.92
CA VAL A 14 40.25 18.23 -23.83
C VAL A 14 38.76 18.18 -23.44
N ARG A 15 37.85 18.01 -24.42
CA ARG A 15 36.41 17.80 -24.14
C ARG A 15 36.18 16.50 -23.38
N GLN A 16 36.80 15.40 -23.82
CA GLN A 16 36.64 14.12 -23.15
C GLN A 16 37.11 14.16 -21.70
N GLU A 17 38.22 14.84 -21.39
CA GLU A 17 38.69 15.02 -20.02
C GLU A 17 37.72 15.86 -19.16
N GLN A 18 37.10 16.89 -19.73
CA GLN A 18 36.12 17.71 -19.03
C GLN A 18 34.83 16.93 -18.74
N TYR A 19 34.33 16.15 -19.71
CA TYR A 19 33.19 15.26 -19.49
C TYR A 19 33.52 14.16 -18.47
N LYS A 20 34.74 13.61 -18.48
CA LYS A 20 35.21 12.64 -17.47
C LYS A 20 35.27 13.25 -16.08
N LYS A 21 35.77 14.49 -15.94
CA LYS A 21 35.79 15.21 -14.64
C LYS A 21 34.39 15.51 -14.13
N LEU A 22 33.49 15.95 -15.00
CA LEU A 22 32.08 16.16 -14.68
C LEU A 22 31.41 14.84 -14.27
N TRP A 23 31.66 13.75 -14.99
CA TRP A 23 31.13 12.43 -14.66
C TRP A 23 31.73 11.85 -13.37
N GLN A 24 33.03 12.01 -13.12
CA GLN A 24 33.64 11.58 -11.86
C GLN A 24 33.07 12.36 -10.66
N ARG A 25 32.80 13.65 -10.84
CA ARG A 25 32.27 14.50 -9.76
C ARG A 25 30.77 14.31 -9.55
N TYR A 26 29.96 14.34 -10.61
CA TYR A 26 28.50 14.24 -10.53
C TYR A 26 27.99 12.80 -10.59
N GLY A 27 28.72 11.87 -11.22
CA GLY A 27 28.33 10.46 -11.30
C GLY A 27 28.23 9.81 -9.94
N ASN A 28 29.07 10.18 -8.97
CA ASN A 28 28.95 9.70 -7.60
C ASN A 28 27.68 10.23 -6.90
N TYR A 29 27.32 11.50 -7.13
CA TYR A 29 26.05 12.07 -6.63
C TYR A 29 24.84 11.46 -7.31
N LEU A 30 24.92 11.20 -8.62
CA LEU A 30 23.84 10.60 -9.40
C LEU A 30 23.62 9.13 -8.98
N MET A 31 24.70 8.40 -8.71
CA MET A 31 24.63 7.05 -8.13
C MET A 31 24.03 7.08 -6.72
N ALA A 32 24.46 8.01 -5.86
CA ALA A 32 23.89 8.18 -4.53
C ALA A 32 22.39 8.52 -4.58
N LEU A 33 21.98 9.41 -5.50
CA LEU A 33 20.57 9.74 -5.74
C LEU A 33 19.77 8.50 -6.13
N CYS A 34 20.28 7.71 -7.10
CA CYS A 34 19.63 6.47 -7.51
C CYS A 34 19.45 5.49 -6.35
N VAL A 35 20.46 5.33 -5.49
CA VAL A 35 20.37 4.44 -4.32
C VAL A 35 19.31 4.95 -3.33
N VAL A 36 19.24 6.26 -3.08
CA VAL A 36 18.23 6.85 -2.21
C VAL A 36 16.81 6.63 -2.76
N VAL A 37 16.61 6.86 -4.06
CA VAL A 37 15.31 6.63 -4.71
C VAL A 37 14.89 5.17 -4.63
N VAL A 38 15.80 4.24 -4.94
CA VAL A 38 15.51 2.79 -4.84
C VAL A 38 15.22 2.39 -3.40
N GLY A 39 15.98 2.91 -2.43
CA GLY A 39 15.73 2.67 -1.01
C GLY A 39 14.37 3.18 -0.55
N ALA A 40 13.97 4.37 -1.00
CA ALA A 40 12.65 4.94 -0.71
C ALA A 40 11.51 4.09 -1.29
N VAL A 41 11.62 3.67 -2.56
CA VAL A 41 10.62 2.81 -3.20
C VAL A 41 10.57 1.44 -2.55
N ALA A 42 11.71 0.85 -2.21
CA ALA A 42 11.78 -0.43 -1.52
C ALA A 42 11.17 -0.36 -0.11
N GLY A 43 11.41 0.73 0.63
CA GLY A 43 10.78 0.98 1.92
C GLY A 43 9.26 1.12 1.80
N PHE A 44 8.81 1.90 0.81
CA PHE A 44 7.37 2.10 0.55
C PHE A 44 6.68 0.79 0.15
N LYS A 45 7.27 0.03 -0.78
CA LYS A 45 6.76 -1.28 -1.20
C LYS A 45 6.82 -2.32 -0.10
N GLY A 46 7.84 -2.26 0.77
CA GLY A 46 7.92 -3.12 1.95
C GLY A 46 6.75 -2.88 2.89
N TRP A 47 6.42 -1.61 3.14
CA TRP A 47 5.28 -1.25 3.98
C TRP A 47 3.94 -1.67 3.36
N GLU A 48 3.78 -1.42 2.06
CA GLU A 48 2.60 -1.82 1.29
C GLU A 48 2.43 -3.34 1.25
N TYR A 49 3.51 -4.11 1.11
CA TYR A 49 3.45 -5.58 1.12
C TYR A 49 2.94 -6.13 2.46
N TRP A 50 3.34 -5.50 3.58
CA TRP A 50 2.83 -5.89 4.90
C TRP A 50 1.34 -5.59 5.04
N GLN A 51 0.90 -4.46 4.50
CA GLN A 51 -0.51 -4.05 4.50
C GLN A 51 -1.36 -4.96 3.61
N VAL A 52 -0.88 -5.31 2.40
CA VAL A 52 -1.56 -6.21 1.47
C VAL A 52 -1.67 -7.62 2.03
N LYS A 53 -0.62 -8.16 2.66
CA LYS A 53 -0.65 -9.51 3.24
C LYS A 53 -1.64 -9.60 4.41
N GLN A 54 -1.80 -8.52 5.16
CA GLN A 54 -2.75 -8.43 6.27
C GLN A 54 -4.19 -8.24 5.75
N ALA A 55 -4.37 -7.48 4.67
CA ALA A 55 -5.62 -7.37 3.94
C ALA A 55 -6.11 -8.70 3.36
N GLU A 56 -5.20 -9.52 2.83
CA GLU A 56 -5.52 -10.83 2.26
C GLU A 56 -6.04 -11.81 3.34
N ALA A 57 -5.38 -11.84 4.51
CA ALA A 57 -5.84 -12.62 5.66
C ALA A 57 -7.22 -12.16 6.17
N ALA A 58 -7.47 -10.85 6.19
CA ALA A 58 -8.77 -10.30 6.56
C ALA A 58 -9.87 -10.63 5.54
N ALA A 59 -9.54 -10.64 4.24
CA ALA A 59 -10.45 -11.01 3.16
C ALA A 59 -10.86 -12.49 3.24
N ASP A 60 -9.92 -13.41 3.53
CA ASP A 60 -10.23 -14.82 3.72
C ASP A 60 -11.21 -15.03 4.88
N VAL A 61 -10.98 -14.37 6.02
CA VAL A 61 -11.89 -14.46 7.18
C VAL A 61 -13.27 -13.89 6.86
N PHE A 62 -13.34 -12.79 6.09
CA PHE A 62 -14.60 -12.19 5.64
C PHE A 62 -15.39 -13.14 4.72
N LEU A 63 -14.72 -13.75 3.73
CA LEU A 63 -15.35 -14.70 2.81
C LEU A 63 -15.86 -15.95 3.54
N ASP A 64 -15.11 -16.40 4.55
CA ASP A 64 -15.54 -17.51 5.41
C ASP A 64 -16.76 -17.16 6.26
N ALA A 65 -16.79 -15.94 6.81
CA ALA A 65 -17.93 -15.42 7.57
C ALA A 65 -19.19 -15.29 6.70
N GLU A 66 -19.06 -14.82 5.46
CA GLU A 66 -20.17 -14.68 4.51
C GLU A 66 -20.76 -16.05 4.15
N LYS A 67 -19.94 -17.07 3.89
CA LYS A 67 -20.43 -18.44 3.68
C LYS A 67 -21.20 -18.97 4.89
N ILE A 68 -20.75 -18.68 6.10
CA ILE A 68 -21.44 -19.12 7.33
C ILE A 68 -22.79 -18.39 7.47
N ALA A 69 -22.84 -17.10 7.14
CA ALA A 69 -24.08 -16.32 7.13
C ALA A 69 -25.11 -16.88 6.14
N GLU A 70 -24.67 -17.35 4.98
CA GLU A 70 -25.54 -18.01 3.98
C GLU A 70 -26.10 -19.37 4.46
N THR A 71 -25.40 -20.05 5.38
CA THR A 71 -25.81 -21.36 5.91
C THR A 71 -26.79 -21.28 7.10
N ASP A 72 -27.47 -20.16 7.29
CA ASP A 72 -28.43 -19.90 8.39
C ASP A 72 -27.78 -19.85 9.79
N LYS A 73 -26.45 -19.74 9.86
CA LYS A 73 -25.67 -19.60 11.10
C LYS A 73 -25.22 -18.16 11.31
N ALA A 74 -26.19 -17.25 11.26
CA ALA A 74 -25.90 -15.83 11.33
C ALA A 74 -25.16 -15.44 12.63
N GLU A 75 -25.40 -16.09 13.78
CA GLU A 75 -24.65 -15.80 15.02
C GLU A 75 -23.16 -16.18 14.94
N ASP A 76 -22.83 -17.32 14.32
CA ASP A 76 -21.44 -17.72 14.08
C ASP A 76 -20.75 -16.77 13.08
N ALA A 77 -21.50 -16.25 12.11
CA ALA A 77 -21.01 -15.26 11.16
C ALA A 77 -20.69 -13.92 11.84
N LEU A 78 -21.55 -13.44 12.75
CA LEU A 78 -21.31 -12.23 13.53
C LEU A 78 -20.01 -12.33 14.34
N ALA A 79 -19.78 -13.47 15.01
CA ALA A 79 -18.54 -13.71 15.76
C ALA A 79 -17.30 -13.71 14.86
N ARG A 80 -17.42 -14.20 13.62
CA ARG A 80 -16.33 -14.18 12.62
C ARG A 80 -16.08 -12.78 12.08
N PHE A 81 -17.12 -11.98 11.82
CA PHE A 81 -16.98 -10.58 11.41
C PHE A 81 -16.34 -9.72 12.50
N ALA A 82 -16.71 -9.93 13.77
CA ALA A 82 -16.10 -9.26 14.91
C ALA A 82 -14.60 -9.61 15.10
N ALA A 83 -14.17 -10.79 14.63
CA ALA A 83 -12.76 -11.20 14.66
C ALA A 83 -11.91 -10.53 13.56
N VAL A 84 -12.52 -9.89 12.56
CA VAL A 84 -11.81 -9.16 11.50
C VAL A 84 -11.26 -7.84 12.07
N SER A 85 -9.97 -7.80 12.34
CA SER A 85 -9.27 -6.64 12.92
C SER A 85 -8.26 -6.07 11.93
N HIS A 86 -8.73 -5.18 11.04
CA HIS A 86 -7.87 -4.34 10.20
C HIS A 86 -8.62 -3.08 9.76
N ASP A 87 -7.97 -1.92 9.70
CA ASP A 87 -8.66 -0.62 9.50
C ASP A 87 -9.56 -0.58 8.26
N GLY A 88 -9.16 -1.22 7.15
CA GLY A 88 -9.98 -1.27 5.92
C GLY A 88 -11.06 -2.35 5.91
N TYR A 89 -10.73 -3.56 6.36
CA TYR A 89 -11.66 -4.71 6.29
C TYR A 89 -12.54 -4.88 7.53
N GLY A 90 -12.09 -4.41 8.69
CA GLY A 90 -12.83 -4.42 9.95
C GLY A 90 -14.02 -3.46 9.89
N GLN A 91 -13.87 -2.29 9.27
CA GLN A 91 -15.01 -1.40 9.01
C GLN A 91 -16.04 -2.05 8.08
N LEU A 92 -15.58 -2.68 6.99
CA LEU A 92 -16.45 -3.41 6.05
C LEU A 92 -17.16 -4.60 6.73
N ALA A 93 -16.43 -5.35 7.57
CA ALA A 93 -16.94 -6.47 8.34
C ALA A 93 -18.02 -6.03 9.33
N ARG A 94 -17.80 -4.94 10.10
CA ARG A 94 -18.81 -4.36 10.98
C ARG A 94 -20.04 -3.87 10.23
N LEU A 95 -19.86 -3.30 9.03
CA LEU A 95 -20.98 -2.90 8.17
C LEU A 95 -21.82 -4.11 7.73
N ARG A 96 -21.14 -5.23 7.44
CA ARG A 96 -21.80 -6.48 7.07
C ARG A 96 -22.47 -7.15 8.27
N GLU A 97 -21.84 -7.12 9.43
CA GLU A 97 -22.41 -7.53 10.71
C GLU A 97 -23.76 -6.84 10.97
N ALA A 98 -23.79 -5.51 10.85
CA ALA A 98 -25.04 -4.74 10.98
C ALA A 98 -26.10 -5.14 9.95
N SER A 99 -25.71 -5.42 8.70
CA SER A 99 -26.64 -5.88 7.66
C SER A 99 -27.23 -7.27 7.94
N VAL A 100 -26.47 -8.17 8.55
CA VAL A 100 -26.95 -9.49 8.98
C VAL A 100 -27.94 -9.33 10.14
N LEU A 101 -27.64 -8.46 11.11
CA LEU A 101 -28.55 -8.15 12.23
C LEU A 101 -29.88 -7.55 11.74
N LEU A 102 -29.86 -6.70 10.72
CA LEU A 102 -31.09 -6.19 10.08
C LEU A 102 -31.93 -7.32 9.44
N GLY A 103 -31.28 -8.31 8.81
CA GLY A 103 -31.96 -9.49 8.28
C GLY A 103 -32.58 -10.39 9.36
N GLN A 104 -32.08 -10.31 10.59
CA GLN A 104 -32.61 -11.02 11.77
C GLN A 104 -33.65 -10.23 12.56
N GLU A 105 -34.15 -9.10 12.04
CA GLU A 105 -35.04 -8.16 12.75
C GLU A 105 -34.43 -7.55 14.04
N LYS A 106 -33.11 -7.71 14.26
CA LYS A 106 -32.36 -7.13 15.39
C LYS A 106 -31.94 -5.68 15.09
N THR A 107 -32.91 -4.84 14.76
CA THR A 107 -32.66 -3.46 14.30
C THR A 107 -31.95 -2.60 15.35
N ASP A 108 -32.27 -2.76 16.63
CA ASP A 108 -31.63 -2.00 17.72
C ASP A 108 -30.13 -2.32 17.87
N GLU A 109 -29.74 -3.56 17.63
CA GLU A 109 -28.34 -3.99 17.66
C GLU A 109 -27.58 -3.49 16.42
N ALA A 110 -28.22 -3.53 15.25
CA ALA A 110 -27.64 -3.00 14.02
C ALA A 110 -27.37 -1.49 14.11
N VAL A 111 -28.29 -0.71 14.70
CA VAL A 111 -28.12 0.74 14.88
C VAL A 111 -26.92 1.05 15.76
N LYS A 112 -26.69 0.30 16.84
CA LYS A 112 -25.52 0.49 17.71
C LYS A 112 -24.20 0.26 16.96
N ILE A 113 -24.17 -0.74 16.07
CA ILE A 113 -22.98 -1.01 15.25
C ILE A 113 -22.76 0.14 14.27
N TYR A 114 -23.81 0.64 13.60
CA TYR A 114 -23.72 1.79 12.70
C TYR A 114 -23.28 3.07 13.42
N ASP A 115 -23.80 3.35 14.61
CA ASP A 115 -23.39 4.49 15.43
C ASP A 115 -21.92 4.38 15.86
N ALA A 116 -21.46 3.18 16.23
CA ALA A 116 -20.06 2.94 16.56
C ALA A 116 -19.14 3.17 15.35
N ILE A 117 -19.53 2.73 14.16
CA ILE A 117 -18.79 2.99 12.91
C ILE A 117 -18.75 4.51 12.63
N ALA A 118 -19.88 5.20 12.76
CA ALA A 118 -19.96 6.64 12.54
C ALA A 118 -19.09 7.43 13.53
N ALA A 119 -19.02 6.99 14.79
CA ALA A 119 -18.17 7.58 15.81
C ALA A 119 -16.67 7.36 15.54
N ASP A 120 -16.26 6.14 15.13
CA ASP A 120 -14.85 5.84 14.77
C ASP A 120 -14.39 6.70 13.58
N VAL A 121 -15.20 6.80 12.51
CA VAL A 121 -14.85 7.58 11.30
C VAL A 121 -14.80 9.08 11.58
N ALA A 122 -15.53 9.58 12.58
CA ALA A 122 -15.49 10.99 12.96
C ALA A 122 -14.25 11.35 13.82
N VAL A 123 -13.54 10.36 14.35
CA VAL A 123 -12.40 10.54 15.26
C VAL A 123 -11.04 10.44 14.54
N ASP A 124 -10.99 9.84 13.35
CA ASP A 124 -9.81 9.75 12.47
C ASP A 124 -9.74 10.92 11.45
#